data_AF-A0A5D2WFY5-F1
#
_entry.id   AF-A0A5D2WFY5-F1
#
_cell.length_a   1.000
_cell.length_b   1.000
_cell.length_c   1.000
_cell.angle_alpha   90.00
_cell.angle_beta   90.00
_cell.angle_gamma   90.00
#
_symmetry.space_group_name_H-M   'P 1'
#
loop_
_entity.id
_entity.type
_entity.pdbx_description
1 polymer ?
#
loop_
_entity_poly.entity_id
_entity_poly.type
_entity_poly.pdbx_seq_one_letter_code
_entity_poly.pdbx_strand_id
1 'polypeptide(L)'
;MRELGLILLSVLLIFATLEVVASHGDQPLSTIAAQKAIFALHHQAYIKVSPTLLGLKGQNTDWVTVEFSSPNPSVEDWIGVFSPSNFSASSCPAPADNPWVEPPLLCSAPIKYQYANYRTPKYKETGKGSLKLQLINQRSDFSFALFSGGLSNPKVIAVSNKVAFSNPKAPVYPRLAQGKVWNEMTVTWTSGYGIGEAVPFVEWGPNGGQPIRSPAGTLTFDRNSMCGEPARTVGWRDPGFIHTSFLKELWPNTLYTYKLGHILSNGTYVWSQEYKFRASPYPGQNSLQRVVIFRDMGKAEADGSNEYNDFQHGSLNTTKQLIRDLNNIDIAFLIGDICYANGYLSQWDQFTAQVEPIASTVPFMIASGNHERDWPGSGSFYGNKDSGGECGVLAETMFYIPTENRAKFWYSTDYGMFRFCVADTEHDWREGTEQYQFIEHCLASVDRQKQPWLIFLAHSVGLFFCNLLR
;
A
#
# COMPACT_ATOMS: atom_id res chain seq x y z
N MET A 1 -17.98 50.18 -19.92
CA MET A 1 -19.09 49.22 -19.70
C MET A 1 -18.88 47.87 -20.39
N ARG A 2 -18.31 47.81 -21.61
CA ARG A 2 -18.08 46.53 -22.31
C ARG A 2 -16.97 45.65 -21.70
N GLU A 3 -15.89 46.25 -21.18
CA GLU A 3 -14.79 45.48 -20.56
C GLU A 3 -15.13 44.91 -19.18
N LEU A 4 -15.93 45.63 -18.39
CA LEU A 4 -16.39 45.12 -17.09
C LEU A 4 -17.27 43.88 -17.24
N GLY A 5 -18.07 43.82 -18.32
CA GLY A 5 -18.93 42.67 -18.61
C GLY A 5 -18.16 41.42 -19.02
N LEU A 6 -17.01 41.58 -19.71
CA LEU A 6 -16.14 40.46 -20.08
C LEU A 6 -15.44 39.87 -18.86
N ILE A 7 -14.92 40.70 -17.95
CA ILE A 7 -14.31 40.25 -16.70
C ILE A 7 -15.33 39.53 -15.82
N LEU A 8 -16.56 40.06 -15.70
CA LEU A 8 -17.63 39.39 -14.95
C LEU A 8 -17.98 38.03 -15.55
N LEU A 9 -18.02 37.92 -16.88
CA LEU A 9 -18.28 36.65 -17.57
C LEU A 9 -17.16 35.63 -17.33
N SER A 10 -15.89 36.07 -17.35
CA SER A 10 -14.74 35.20 -17.07
C SER A 10 -14.76 34.66 -15.64
N VAL A 11 -15.08 35.53 -14.66
CA VAL A 11 -15.20 35.15 -13.26
C VAL A 11 -16.39 34.19 -13.05
N LEU A 12 -17.53 34.45 -13.69
CA LEU A 12 -18.71 33.56 -13.65
C LEU A 12 -18.45 32.20 -14.31
N LEU A 13 -17.66 32.15 -15.39
CA LEU A 13 -17.23 30.88 -16.02
C LEU A 13 -16.26 30.10 -15.12
N ILE A 14 -15.36 30.77 -14.40
CA ILE A 14 -14.46 30.14 -13.42
C ILE A 14 -15.25 29.54 -12.25
N PHE A 15 -16.27 30.26 -11.75
CA PHE A 15 -17.18 29.73 -10.72
C PHE A 15 -18.11 28.62 -11.24
N ALA A 16 -18.47 28.62 -12.53
CA ALA A 16 -19.26 27.54 -13.14
C ALA A 16 -18.43 26.27 -13.40
N THR A 17 -17.10 26.38 -13.49
CA THR A 17 -16.17 25.23 -13.58
C THR A 17 -15.64 24.75 -12.22
N LEU A 18 -15.88 25.51 -11.15
CA LEU A 18 -15.70 25.03 -9.79
C LEU A 18 -16.89 24.14 -9.47
N GLU A 19 -16.79 22.85 -9.82
CA GLU A 19 -17.56 21.84 -9.10
C GLU A 19 -17.20 22.03 -7.63
N VAL A 20 -18.15 22.55 -6.85
CA VAL A 20 -18.11 22.42 -5.41
C VAL A 20 -18.09 20.91 -5.17
N VAL A 21 -16.89 20.38 -4.92
CA VAL A 21 -16.74 19.07 -4.32
C VAL A 21 -17.25 19.22 -2.89
N ALA A 22 -18.57 19.19 -2.77
CA ALA A 22 -19.20 18.81 -1.54
C ALA A 22 -18.78 17.36 -1.33
N SER A 23 -17.85 17.16 -0.38
CA SER A 23 -17.73 15.89 0.31
C SER A 23 -19.17 15.47 0.63
N HIS A 24 -19.62 14.40 -0.02
CA HIS A 24 -20.89 13.81 0.35
C HIS A 24 -20.68 13.34 1.78
N GLY A 25 -21.23 14.10 2.72
CA GLY A 25 -21.13 13.90 4.16
C GLY A 25 -21.89 12.69 4.67
N ASP A 26 -22.10 11.69 3.82
CA ASP A 26 -22.44 10.33 4.24
C ASP A 26 -21.13 9.55 4.22
N GLN A 27 -20.41 9.62 5.34
CA GLN A 27 -19.45 8.60 5.70
C GLN A 27 -20.22 7.42 6.30
N PRO A 28 -20.51 6.33 5.58
CA PRO A 28 -20.46 5.06 6.25
C PRO A 28 -18.97 4.82 6.48
N LEU A 29 -18.44 5.34 7.59
CA LEU A 29 -17.20 4.81 8.15
C LEU A 29 -17.35 3.29 8.07
N SER A 30 -16.38 2.63 7.47
CA SER A 30 -16.35 1.21 7.16
C SER A 30 -16.36 0.37 8.45
N THR A 31 -17.48 0.35 9.17
CA THR A 31 -17.56 -0.15 10.55
C THR A 31 -18.43 -1.40 10.59
N ILE A 32 -17.82 -2.55 10.88
CA ILE A 32 -18.51 -3.84 11.01
C ILE A 32 -18.75 -4.17 12.47
N ALA A 33 -19.92 -3.80 12.95
CA ALA A 33 -20.45 -3.92 14.29
C ALA A 33 -20.57 -5.33 14.89
N ALA A 34 -19.45 -6.02 15.03
CA ALA A 34 -19.36 -7.37 15.53
C ALA A 34 -19.89 -7.71 16.93
N GLN A 35 -20.31 -6.78 17.81
CA GLN A 35 -20.93 -7.13 19.11
C GLN A 35 -22.21 -7.95 18.95
N LYS A 36 -22.80 -7.93 17.75
CA LYS A 36 -23.94 -8.77 17.40
C LYS A 36 -23.58 -9.88 16.39
N ALA A 37 -22.29 -10.02 16.06
CA ALA A 37 -21.75 -11.13 15.28
C ALA A 37 -21.90 -12.44 16.02
N ILE A 38 -22.87 -13.20 15.53
CA ILE A 38 -23.13 -14.57 15.93
C ILE A 38 -23.02 -15.47 14.70
N PHE A 39 -22.51 -16.67 14.90
CA PHE A 39 -22.71 -17.76 13.94
C PHE A 39 -24.18 -18.17 14.03
N ALA A 40 -24.95 -17.76 13.04
CA ALA A 40 -26.34 -18.14 12.86
C ALA A 40 -26.47 -18.91 11.56
N LEU A 41 -25.65 -19.96 11.41
CA LEU A 41 -25.59 -20.77 10.20
C LEU A 41 -27.00 -21.25 9.85
N HIS A 42 -27.44 -20.90 8.64
CA HIS A 42 -28.76 -21.26 8.17
C HIS A 42 -28.62 -22.42 7.18
N HIS A 43 -29.27 -23.55 7.44
CA HIS A 43 -29.15 -24.78 6.64
C HIS A 43 -29.48 -24.61 5.14
N GLN A 44 -30.28 -23.59 4.78
CA GLN A 44 -30.62 -23.22 3.39
C GLN A 44 -29.77 -22.08 2.82
N ALA A 45 -28.99 -21.37 3.63
CA ALA A 45 -28.06 -20.36 3.13
C ALA A 45 -26.78 -21.04 2.66
N TYR A 46 -26.20 -20.55 1.57
CA TYR A 46 -24.90 -21.04 1.12
C TYR A 46 -24.08 -19.93 0.50
N ILE A 47 -22.77 -20.14 0.48
CA ILE A 47 -21.81 -19.38 -0.30
C ILE A 47 -20.77 -20.36 -0.84
N LYS A 48 -20.46 -20.26 -2.13
CA LYS A 48 -19.52 -21.13 -2.84
C LYS A 48 -18.62 -20.28 -3.71
N VAL A 49 -17.35 -20.66 -3.79
CA VAL A 49 -16.36 -19.89 -4.55
C VAL A 49 -15.63 -20.78 -5.54
N SER A 50 -15.49 -20.29 -6.76
CA SER A 50 -14.79 -20.95 -7.85
C SER A 50 -13.94 -19.98 -8.67
N PRO A 51 -12.79 -20.39 -9.20
CA PRO A 51 -12.11 -21.67 -8.94
C PRO A 51 -11.53 -21.74 -7.50
N THR A 52 -11.20 -22.94 -7.01
CA THR A 52 -10.62 -23.16 -5.67
C THR A 52 -9.11 -22.98 -5.62
N LEU A 53 -8.44 -23.10 -6.77
CA LEU A 53 -7.00 -22.97 -6.91
C LEU A 53 -6.69 -21.84 -7.91
N LEU A 54 -5.99 -20.82 -7.42
CA LEU A 54 -5.65 -19.61 -8.16
C LEU A 54 -4.20 -19.62 -8.61
N GLY A 55 -3.82 -18.76 -9.54
CA GLY A 55 -2.39 -18.56 -9.85
C GLY A 55 -1.74 -19.74 -10.58
N LEU A 56 -2.51 -20.56 -11.31
CA LEU A 56 -2.00 -21.77 -11.98
C LEU A 56 -0.90 -21.47 -13.01
N LYS A 57 -0.86 -20.26 -13.55
CA LYS A 57 0.14 -19.80 -14.52
C LYS A 57 1.24 -18.93 -13.89
N GLY A 58 1.38 -18.95 -12.57
CA GLY A 58 2.31 -18.10 -11.82
C GLY A 58 1.83 -16.65 -11.64
N GLN A 59 0.56 -16.37 -11.96
CA GLN A 59 -0.07 -15.08 -11.72
C GLN A 59 -0.35 -14.87 -10.22
N ASN A 60 -0.03 -13.68 -9.72
CA ASN A 60 -0.22 -13.29 -8.32
C ASN A 60 -1.52 -12.52 -8.07
N THR A 61 -2.37 -12.46 -9.09
CA THR A 61 -3.70 -11.86 -9.05
C THR A 61 -4.62 -12.74 -9.87
N ASP A 62 -5.81 -13.05 -9.35
CA ASP A 62 -6.76 -13.92 -10.06
C ASP A 62 -8.22 -13.55 -9.72
N TRP A 63 -9.14 -13.89 -10.62
CA TRP A 63 -10.56 -13.62 -10.42
C TRP A 63 -11.28 -14.84 -9.86
N VAL A 64 -12.13 -14.60 -8.86
CA VAL A 64 -13.04 -15.61 -8.31
C VAL A 64 -14.49 -15.20 -8.56
N THR A 65 -15.33 -16.21 -8.77
CA THR A 65 -16.78 -16.07 -8.78
C THR A 65 -17.32 -16.62 -7.47
N VAL A 66 -18.00 -15.76 -6.73
CA VAL A 66 -18.67 -16.07 -5.47
C VAL A 66 -20.15 -16.19 -5.76
N GLU A 67 -20.73 -17.36 -5.58
CA GLU A 67 -22.17 -17.62 -5.70
C GLU A 67 -22.76 -17.83 -4.31
N PHE A 68 -23.87 -17.18 -4.01
CA PHE A 68 -24.47 -17.24 -2.68
C PHE A 68 -25.99 -17.21 -2.73
N SER A 69 -26.59 -17.76 -1.67
CA SER A 69 -28.03 -17.72 -1.44
C SER A 69 -28.34 -17.49 0.04
N SER A 70 -29.33 -16.66 0.32
CA SER A 70 -29.96 -16.47 1.64
C SER A 70 -31.47 -16.71 1.51
N PRO A 71 -32.09 -17.48 2.41
CA PRO A 71 -33.55 -17.67 2.42
C PRO A 71 -34.30 -16.45 2.97
N ASN A 72 -33.62 -15.59 3.73
CA ASN A 72 -34.16 -14.36 4.29
C ASN A 72 -33.30 -13.17 3.80
N PRO A 73 -33.31 -12.83 2.50
CA PRO A 73 -32.43 -11.82 1.96
C PRO A 73 -32.76 -10.42 2.46
N SER A 74 -31.72 -9.67 2.80
CA SER A 74 -31.79 -8.23 3.07
C SER A 74 -30.91 -7.45 2.09
N VAL A 75 -31.25 -6.18 1.86
CA VAL A 75 -30.36 -5.25 1.12
C VAL A 75 -29.07 -4.97 1.88
N GLU A 76 -29.06 -5.25 3.17
CA GLU A 76 -27.91 -5.08 4.06
C GLU A 76 -27.05 -6.34 4.16
N ASP A 77 -27.43 -7.44 3.52
CA ASP A 77 -26.59 -8.65 3.51
C ASP A 77 -25.30 -8.38 2.75
N TRP A 78 -24.18 -8.91 3.23
CA TRP A 78 -22.85 -8.61 2.70
C TRP A 78 -21.92 -9.82 2.78
N ILE A 79 -20.90 -9.82 1.95
CA ILE A 79 -19.91 -10.89 1.83
C ILE A 79 -18.58 -10.34 2.33
N GLY A 80 -17.97 -10.98 3.32
CA GLY A 80 -16.62 -10.69 3.78
C GLY A 80 -15.61 -11.67 3.20
N VAL A 81 -14.45 -11.17 2.77
CA VAL A 81 -13.30 -11.97 2.32
C VAL A 81 -12.31 -12.04 3.47
N PHE A 82 -11.89 -13.24 3.89
CA PHE A 82 -10.98 -13.44 5.01
C PHE A 82 -9.74 -14.21 4.57
N SER A 83 -8.58 -13.74 5.00
CA SER A 83 -7.30 -14.44 4.86
C SER A 83 -6.45 -14.20 6.12
N PRO A 84 -6.18 -15.23 6.94
CA PRO A 84 -6.40 -16.65 6.69
C PRO A 84 -7.87 -17.11 6.60
N SER A 85 -8.11 -18.27 6.01
CA SER A 85 -9.46 -18.85 5.87
C SER A 85 -10.13 -19.23 7.19
N ASN A 86 -9.35 -19.39 8.27
CA ASN A 86 -9.86 -19.68 9.60
C ASN A 86 -10.02 -18.39 10.39
N PHE A 87 -11.11 -17.65 10.12
CA PHE A 87 -11.38 -16.36 10.73
C PHE A 87 -12.29 -16.49 11.96
N SER A 88 -12.13 -15.58 12.92
CA SER A 88 -13.07 -15.42 14.04
C SER A 88 -14.10 -14.37 13.69
N ALA A 89 -15.36 -14.79 13.56
CA ALA A 89 -16.49 -13.88 13.46
C ALA A 89 -16.94 -13.32 14.80
N SER A 90 -16.22 -13.60 15.89
CA SER A 90 -16.58 -13.11 17.22
C SER A 90 -16.46 -11.59 17.31
N SER A 91 -17.20 -10.98 18.22
CA SER A 91 -16.98 -9.58 18.58
C SER A 91 -15.65 -9.39 19.28
N CYS A 92 -14.90 -8.40 18.83
CA CYS A 92 -13.82 -7.82 19.61
C CYS A 92 -14.21 -6.40 20.06
N PRO A 93 -13.87 -6.00 21.30
CA PRO A 93 -14.12 -4.65 21.77
C PRO A 93 -13.28 -3.65 20.96
N ALA A 94 -13.89 -2.52 20.56
CA ALA A 94 -13.12 -1.39 20.07
C ALA A 94 -12.53 -0.61 21.26
N PRO A 95 -11.35 -0.01 21.11
CA PRO A 95 -10.82 0.91 22.11
C PRO A 95 -11.75 2.13 22.22
N ALA A 96 -12.08 2.55 23.45
CA ALA A 96 -12.96 3.70 23.68
C ALA A 96 -12.39 5.03 23.13
N ASP A 97 -11.06 5.12 22.95
CA ASP A 97 -10.35 6.38 22.68
C ASP A 97 -9.60 6.40 21.33
N ASN A 98 -9.86 5.47 20.40
CA ASN A 98 -9.24 5.52 19.06
C ASN A 98 -10.27 5.89 17.97
N PRO A 99 -10.23 7.12 17.41
CA PRO A 99 -11.20 7.56 16.40
C PRO A 99 -11.11 6.77 15.08
N TRP A 100 -9.98 6.10 14.81
CA TRP A 100 -9.77 5.28 13.62
C TRP A 100 -10.35 3.86 13.75
N VAL A 101 -10.91 3.53 14.91
CA VAL A 101 -11.44 2.21 15.24
C VAL A 101 -12.82 2.36 15.82
N GLU A 102 -13.82 2.43 14.95
CA GLU A 102 -15.19 2.55 15.39
C GLU A 102 -15.82 1.17 15.65
N PRO A 103 -16.40 0.98 16.85
CA PRO A 103 -17.05 -0.26 17.18
C PRO A 103 -18.34 -0.48 16.41
N PRO A 104 -18.83 -1.72 16.47
CA PRO A 104 -18.05 -2.90 16.88
C PRO A 104 -17.13 -3.46 15.76
N LEU A 105 -16.27 -4.44 16.07
CA LEU A 105 -15.24 -4.98 15.14
C LEU A 105 -15.16 -6.50 15.16
N LEU A 106 -15.09 -7.14 13.99
CA LEU A 106 -14.84 -8.58 13.92
C LEU A 106 -13.43 -8.85 14.45
N CYS A 107 -13.26 -9.88 15.29
CA CYS A 107 -11.94 -10.25 15.81
C CYS A 107 -10.93 -10.61 14.71
N SER A 108 -11.42 -11.03 13.55
CA SER A 108 -10.63 -11.09 12.33
C SER A 108 -11.18 -10.04 11.35
N ALA A 109 -10.40 -9.00 11.08
CA ALA A 109 -10.74 -8.04 10.04
C ALA A 109 -10.81 -8.76 8.67
N PRO A 110 -11.90 -8.61 7.89
CA PRO A 110 -11.89 -9.03 6.50
C PRO A 110 -10.84 -8.24 5.71
N ILE A 111 -10.26 -8.89 4.70
CA ILE A 111 -9.38 -8.26 3.71
C ILE A 111 -10.15 -7.17 2.97
N LYS A 112 -11.39 -7.50 2.58
CA LYS A 112 -12.36 -6.62 1.94
C LYS A 112 -13.76 -7.21 2.05
N TYR A 113 -14.78 -6.44 1.73
CA TYR A 113 -16.17 -6.87 1.78
C TYR A 113 -17.03 -6.19 0.71
N GLN A 114 -18.21 -6.75 0.42
CA GLN A 114 -19.13 -6.16 -0.54
C GLN A 114 -20.57 -6.58 -0.23
N TYR A 115 -21.53 -5.68 -0.49
CA TYR A 115 -22.95 -5.99 -0.35
C TYR A 115 -23.40 -7.06 -1.36
N ALA A 116 -24.30 -7.94 -0.92
CA ALA A 116 -24.85 -9.04 -1.70
C ALA A 116 -25.61 -8.55 -2.96
N ASN A 117 -26.17 -7.34 -2.91
CA ASN A 117 -26.92 -6.74 -4.00
C ASN A 117 -26.07 -5.96 -5.02
N TYR A 118 -24.75 -5.80 -4.80
CA TYR A 118 -23.89 -4.90 -5.59
C TYR A 118 -23.94 -5.14 -7.11
N ARG A 119 -23.82 -6.40 -7.55
CA ARG A 119 -24.00 -6.80 -8.96
C ARG A 119 -25.28 -7.59 -9.22
N THR A 120 -26.07 -7.82 -8.18
CA THR A 120 -27.35 -8.54 -8.28
C THR A 120 -28.45 -7.70 -7.65
N PRO A 121 -28.98 -6.67 -8.35
CA PRO A 121 -30.00 -5.77 -7.78
C PRO A 121 -31.24 -6.52 -7.28
N LYS A 122 -31.56 -7.66 -7.90
CA LYS A 122 -32.69 -8.52 -7.52
C LYS A 122 -32.42 -9.48 -6.35
N TYR A 123 -31.32 -9.29 -5.62
CA TYR A 123 -30.96 -10.16 -4.50
C TYR A 123 -32.04 -10.16 -3.42
N LYS A 124 -32.63 -8.99 -3.14
CA LYS A 124 -33.68 -8.82 -2.11
C LYS A 124 -34.91 -9.68 -2.39
N GLU A 125 -35.30 -9.85 -3.66
CA GLU A 125 -36.49 -10.65 -4.00
C GLU A 125 -36.15 -12.14 -4.19
N THR A 126 -34.97 -12.44 -4.75
CA THR A 126 -34.64 -13.81 -5.18
C THR A 126 -33.86 -14.60 -4.13
N GLY A 127 -33.22 -13.91 -3.19
CA GLY A 127 -32.31 -14.51 -2.23
C GLY A 127 -31.01 -15.04 -2.84
N LYS A 128 -30.78 -14.88 -4.14
CA LYS A 128 -29.63 -15.45 -4.86
C LYS A 128 -28.80 -14.35 -5.48
N GLY A 129 -27.48 -14.49 -5.42
CA GLY A 129 -26.57 -13.52 -6.02
C GLY A 129 -25.24 -14.10 -6.41
N SER A 130 -24.51 -13.31 -7.19
CA SER A 130 -23.14 -13.61 -7.56
C SER A 130 -22.29 -12.34 -7.57
N LEU A 131 -21.04 -12.48 -7.12
CA LEU A 131 -20.00 -11.46 -7.20
C LEU A 131 -18.78 -12.01 -7.95
N LYS A 132 -18.12 -11.11 -8.69
CA LYS A 132 -16.78 -11.36 -9.23
C LYS A 132 -15.80 -10.50 -8.47
N LEU A 133 -14.88 -11.15 -7.77
CA LEU A 133 -13.88 -10.49 -6.94
C LEU A 133 -12.49 -10.82 -7.46
N GLN A 134 -11.60 -9.85 -7.47
CA GLN A 134 -10.20 -10.02 -7.82
C GLN A 134 -9.40 -10.23 -6.52
N LEU A 135 -8.67 -11.32 -6.39
CA LEU A 135 -7.81 -11.58 -5.24
C LEU A 135 -6.34 -11.38 -5.62
N ILE A 136 -5.55 -10.93 -4.66
CA ILE A 136 -4.09 -10.84 -4.76
C ILE A 136 -3.43 -11.92 -3.89
N ASN A 137 -2.28 -12.43 -4.31
CA ASN A 137 -1.50 -13.40 -3.57
C ASN A 137 -0.69 -12.72 -2.46
N GLN A 138 -1.30 -12.64 -1.29
CA GLN A 138 -0.71 -12.06 -0.10
C GLN A 138 -0.46 -13.11 0.98
N ARG A 139 -0.02 -14.31 0.58
CA ARG A 139 0.18 -15.50 1.46
C ARG A 139 -1.14 -16.09 1.93
N SER A 140 -1.06 -17.17 2.72
CA SER A 140 -2.21 -17.90 3.29
C SER A 140 -3.28 -18.31 2.27
N ASP A 141 -4.35 -18.92 2.76
CA ASP A 141 -5.57 -19.22 2.01
C ASP A 141 -6.67 -18.17 2.32
N PHE A 142 -7.81 -18.31 1.63
CA PHE A 142 -8.98 -17.45 1.70
C PHE A 142 -10.25 -18.23 2.04
N SER A 143 -11.17 -17.59 2.74
CA SER A 143 -12.57 -18.01 2.90
C SER A 143 -13.49 -16.81 2.72
N PHE A 144 -14.75 -17.08 2.38
CA PHE A 144 -15.77 -16.07 2.21
C PHE A 144 -16.92 -16.37 3.15
N ALA A 145 -17.46 -15.33 3.78
CA ALA A 145 -18.60 -15.48 4.67
C ALA A 145 -19.73 -14.54 4.25
N LEU A 146 -20.94 -15.09 4.19
CA LEU A 146 -22.16 -14.33 3.97
C LEU A 146 -22.71 -13.90 5.33
N PHE A 147 -22.93 -12.60 5.47
CA PHE A 147 -23.48 -11.96 6.66
C PHE A 147 -24.87 -11.41 6.39
N SER A 148 -25.72 -11.46 7.41
CA SER A 148 -26.98 -10.72 7.47
C SER A 148 -26.95 -9.66 8.57
N GLY A 149 -27.95 -8.77 8.59
CA GLY A 149 -28.10 -7.74 9.62
C GLY A 149 -27.21 -6.51 9.45
N GLY A 150 -26.66 -6.32 8.24
CA GLY A 150 -25.84 -5.16 7.90
C GLY A 150 -24.46 -5.17 8.53
N LEU A 151 -23.76 -4.07 8.30
CA LEU A 151 -22.51 -3.82 9.01
C LEU A 151 -22.79 -3.50 10.49
N SER A 152 -23.98 -3.00 10.86
CA SER A 152 -24.33 -2.65 12.26
C SER A 152 -24.75 -3.83 13.16
N ASN A 153 -25.18 -4.96 12.61
CA ASN A 153 -25.52 -6.17 13.38
C ASN A 153 -25.17 -7.46 12.59
N PRO A 154 -23.92 -7.61 12.13
CA PRO A 154 -23.50 -8.69 11.25
C PRO A 154 -23.82 -10.05 11.88
N LYS A 155 -24.29 -11.03 11.12
CA LYS A 155 -24.47 -12.42 11.56
C LYS A 155 -24.00 -13.36 10.47
N VAL A 156 -23.05 -14.24 10.77
CA VAL A 156 -22.55 -15.21 9.78
C VAL A 156 -23.63 -16.26 9.55
N ILE A 157 -24.19 -16.27 8.35
CA ILE A 157 -25.24 -17.22 7.95
C ILE A 157 -24.73 -18.35 7.06
N ALA A 158 -23.60 -18.15 6.38
CA ALA A 158 -22.90 -19.20 5.61
C ALA A 158 -21.40 -18.90 5.46
N VAL A 159 -20.57 -19.94 5.35
CA VAL A 159 -19.12 -19.86 5.08
C VAL A 159 -18.78 -20.74 3.88
N SER A 160 -17.88 -20.29 3.03
CA SER A 160 -17.55 -20.95 1.77
C SER A 160 -16.54 -22.08 1.92
N ASN A 161 -16.34 -22.81 0.83
CA ASN A 161 -15.10 -23.58 0.64
C ASN A 161 -13.87 -22.66 0.69
N LYS A 162 -12.71 -23.24 1.01
CA LYS A 162 -11.43 -22.55 0.98
C LYS A 162 -10.94 -22.34 -0.46
N VAL A 163 -10.20 -21.27 -0.67
CA VAL A 163 -9.53 -20.93 -1.93
C VAL A 163 -8.09 -20.55 -1.63
N ALA A 164 -7.14 -20.97 -2.46
CA ALA A 164 -5.73 -20.61 -2.28
C ALA A 164 -5.02 -20.41 -3.62
N PHE A 165 -3.95 -19.62 -3.62
CA PHE A 165 -3.00 -19.60 -4.74
C PHE A 165 -2.20 -20.90 -4.78
N SER A 166 -1.77 -21.30 -5.97
CA SER A 166 -0.93 -22.48 -6.21
C SER A 166 0.34 -22.48 -5.37
N ASN A 167 0.96 -21.30 -5.21
CA ASN A 167 2.02 -21.04 -4.26
C ASN A 167 1.73 -19.75 -3.48
N PRO A 168 1.11 -19.85 -2.29
CA PRO A 168 0.85 -18.66 -1.46
C PRO A 168 2.15 -17.98 -1.00
N LYS A 169 3.28 -18.70 -0.96
CA LYS A 169 4.56 -18.16 -0.48
C LYS A 169 5.39 -17.50 -1.58
N ALA A 170 4.90 -17.45 -2.82
CA ALA A 170 5.65 -16.92 -3.96
C ALA A 170 6.26 -15.52 -3.70
N PRO A 171 7.42 -15.20 -4.28
CA PRO A 171 7.96 -13.84 -4.25
C PRO A 171 7.09 -12.90 -5.11
N VAL A 172 6.58 -11.84 -4.51
CA VAL A 172 5.60 -10.93 -5.11
C VAL A 172 5.93 -9.45 -4.87
N TYR A 173 5.38 -8.61 -5.74
CA TYR A 173 5.31 -7.15 -5.62
C TYR A 173 6.67 -6.47 -5.39
N PRO A 174 7.66 -6.66 -6.28
CA PRO A 174 8.93 -5.96 -6.16
C PRO A 174 8.74 -4.45 -6.33
N ARG A 175 9.49 -3.69 -5.55
CA ARG A 175 9.56 -2.24 -5.58
C ARG A 175 11.02 -1.81 -5.55
N LEU A 176 11.35 -0.94 -6.50
CA LEU A 176 12.67 -0.36 -6.66
C LEU A 176 12.79 0.90 -5.82
N ALA A 177 13.95 1.10 -5.21
CA ALA A 177 14.33 2.36 -4.61
C ALA A 177 15.82 2.60 -4.83
N GLN A 178 16.21 3.86 -5.02
CA GLN A 178 17.62 4.21 -5.14
C GLN A 178 18.40 3.81 -3.87
N GLY A 179 19.60 3.28 -4.07
CA GLY A 179 20.49 2.88 -2.99
C GLY A 179 21.22 4.05 -2.35
N LYS A 180 22.22 3.75 -1.53
CA LYS A 180 23.01 4.78 -0.82
C LYS A 180 23.95 5.57 -1.72
N VAL A 181 24.19 5.08 -2.93
CA VAL A 181 25.05 5.69 -3.94
C VAL A 181 24.37 5.66 -5.30
N TRP A 182 24.75 6.56 -6.20
CA TRP A 182 24.06 6.77 -7.48
C TRP A 182 24.02 5.53 -8.40
N ASN A 183 25.01 4.63 -8.28
CA ASN A 183 25.13 3.40 -9.06
C ASN A 183 24.63 2.16 -8.30
N GLU A 184 23.74 2.35 -7.32
CA GLU A 184 23.09 1.28 -6.56
C GLU A 184 21.56 1.41 -6.69
N MET A 185 20.91 0.30 -7.04
CA MET A 185 19.45 0.16 -7.00
C MET A 185 19.09 -0.94 -6.01
N THR A 186 18.06 -0.73 -5.21
CA THR A 186 17.52 -1.78 -4.34
C THR A 186 16.30 -2.41 -4.98
N VAL A 187 16.16 -3.72 -4.80
CA VAL A 187 14.93 -4.45 -5.12
C VAL A 187 14.39 -4.99 -3.81
N THR A 188 13.26 -4.46 -3.36
CA THR A 188 12.55 -4.96 -2.18
C THR A 188 11.32 -5.73 -2.60
N TRP A 189 11.10 -6.94 -2.10
CA TRP A 189 9.92 -7.78 -2.42
C TRP A 189 9.37 -8.50 -1.18
N THR A 190 8.18 -9.07 -1.29
CA THR A 190 7.53 -9.81 -0.20
C THR A 190 7.42 -11.30 -0.55
N SER A 191 7.58 -12.20 0.41
CA SER A 191 7.31 -13.63 0.22
C SER A 191 6.81 -14.31 1.50
N GLY A 192 6.42 -15.58 1.40
CA GLY A 192 6.09 -16.41 2.56
C GLY A 192 7.25 -17.29 3.05
N TYR A 193 8.47 -17.10 2.52
CA TYR A 193 9.64 -17.89 2.87
C TYR A 193 10.54 -17.13 3.83
N GLY A 194 10.67 -17.63 5.06
CA GLY A 194 11.68 -17.15 5.99
C GLY A 194 13.07 -17.69 5.63
N ILE A 195 14.11 -17.09 6.19
CA ILE A 195 15.51 -17.50 5.95
C ILE A 195 15.82 -18.95 6.39
N GLY A 196 15.01 -19.52 7.30
CA GLY A 196 15.10 -20.92 7.69
C GLY A 196 14.46 -21.88 6.69
N GLU A 197 13.66 -21.39 5.75
CA GLU A 197 12.99 -22.19 4.72
C GLU A 197 13.69 -22.07 3.36
N ALA A 198 14.13 -20.86 3.01
CA ALA A 198 14.75 -20.58 1.72
C ALA A 198 15.80 -19.47 1.81
N VAL A 199 16.80 -19.51 0.91
CA VAL A 199 17.77 -18.44 0.71
C VAL A 199 17.25 -17.47 -0.36
N PRO A 200 16.91 -16.21 0.00
CA PRO A 200 16.41 -15.22 -0.94
C PRO A 200 17.55 -14.52 -1.69
N PHE A 201 17.35 -14.28 -2.98
CA PHE A 201 18.32 -13.58 -3.84
C PHE A 201 17.63 -12.92 -5.03
N VAL A 202 18.35 -12.04 -5.72
CA VAL A 202 17.95 -11.48 -7.01
C VAL A 202 18.96 -11.92 -8.06
N GLU A 203 18.47 -12.47 -9.17
CA GLU A 203 19.27 -12.73 -10.38
C GLU A 203 19.05 -11.58 -11.35
N TRP A 204 20.12 -10.91 -11.77
CA TRP A 204 20.01 -9.66 -12.53
C TRP A 204 21.25 -9.39 -13.40
N GLY A 205 21.11 -8.56 -14.42
CA GLY A 205 22.22 -8.16 -15.29
C GLY A 205 21.78 -7.22 -16.40
N PRO A 206 22.73 -6.67 -17.19
CA PRO A 206 22.39 -5.88 -18.37
C PRO A 206 21.47 -6.69 -19.29
N ASN A 207 20.48 -6.05 -19.90
CA ASN A 207 19.52 -6.74 -20.76
C ASN A 207 20.25 -7.43 -21.94
N GLY A 208 20.13 -8.75 -22.04
CA GLY A 208 20.84 -9.58 -23.02
C GLY A 208 22.27 -9.99 -22.63
N GLY A 209 22.75 -9.54 -21.46
CA GLY A 209 24.02 -9.93 -20.87
C GLY A 209 23.92 -11.16 -19.96
N GLN A 210 25.06 -11.56 -19.39
CA GLN A 210 25.12 -12.65 -18.40
C GLN A 210 24.60 -12.17 -17.04
N PRO A 211 23.60 -12.84 -16.46
CA PRO A 211 23.09 -12.46 -15.16
C PRO A 211 24.05 -12.88 -14.04
N ILE A 212 24.08 -12.09 -12.98
CA ILE A 212 24.74 -12.38 -11.71
C ILE A 212 23.68 -12.49 -10.61
N ARG A 213 24.09 -12.96 -9.43
CA ARG A 213 23.20 -13.08 -8.26
C ARG A 213 23.67 -12.15 -7.13
N SER A 214 22.73 -11.39 -6.59
CA SER A 214 22.92 -10.62 -5.36
C SER A 214 22.09 -11.24 -4.23
N PRO A 215 22.66 -11.38 -3.01
CA PRO A 215 21.87 -11.85 -1.86
C PRO A 215 20.83 -10.80 -1.45
N ALA A 216 19.88 -11.19 -0.60
CA ALA A 216 18.96 -10.26 0.03
C ALA A 216 18.97 -10.36 1.55
N GLY A 217 18.98 -9.20 2.21
CA GLY A 217 18.64 -9.10 3.63
C GLY A 217 17.14 -9.36 3.81
N THR A 218 16.75 -10.01 4.89
CA THR A 218 15.34 -10.34 5.17
C THR A 218 14.92 -9.76 6.50
N LEU A 219 13.80 -9.04 6.49
CA LEU A 219 13.15 -8.45 7.65
C LEU A 219 11.70 -8.95 7.75
N THR A 220 11.19 -8.91 8.96
CA THR A 220 9.78 -9.09 9.27
C THR A 220 9.50 -8.42 10.62
N PHE A 221 8.23 -8.31 10.99
CA PHE A 221 7.78 -7.82 12.28
C PHE A 221 6.65 -8.70 12.78
N ASP A 222 6.47 -8.73 14.08
CA ASP A 222 5.40 -9.49 14.72
C ASP A 222 4.29 -8.58 15.26
N ARG A 223 3.23 -9.20 15.78
CA ARG A 223 2.10 -8.49 16.36
C ARG A 223 2.52 -7.52 17.47
N ASN A 224 3.51 -7.91 18.27
CA ASN A 224 3.95 -7.14 19.42
C ASN A 224 4.84 -5.96 19.05
N SER A 225 5.30 -5.90 17.80
CA SER A 225 6.02 -4.76 17.24
C SER A 225 5.12 -3.54 17.06
N MET A 226 3.80 -3.74 16.95
CA MET A 226 2.82 -2.65 16.81
C MET A 226 2.59 -1.93 18.15
N CYS A 227 2.44 -0.61 18.11
CA CYS A 227 2.26 0.23 19.30
C CYS A 227 0.84 0.23 19.88
N GLY A 228 -0.18 -0.14 19.08
CA GLY A 228 -1.56 -0.16 19.57
C GLY A 228 -2.58 -0.67 18.56
N GLU A 229 -3.85 -0.47 18.86
CA GLU A 229 -4.98 -0.93 18.04
C GLU A 229 -5.30 0.03 16.86
N PRO A 230 -5.78 -0.48 15.70
CA PRO A 230 -6.11 -1.88 15.45
C PRO A 230 -4.92 -2.74 15.01
N ALA A 231 -3.74 -2.14 14.75
CA ALA A 231 -2.56 -2.84 14.26
C ALA A 231 -2.14 -4.04 15.12
N ARG A 232 -2.13 -3.87 16.44
CA ARG A 232 -1.77 -4.91 17.43
C ARG A 232 -2.88 -5.94 17.66
N THR A 233 -4.12 -5.65 17.25
CA THR A 233 -5.31 -6.43 17.60
C THR A 233 -6.05 -6.96 16.36
N VAL A 234 -7.21 -6.40 16.01
CA VAL A 234 -8.14 -6.96 15.01
C VAL A 234 -7.64 -6.80 13.58
N GLY A 235 -6.82 -5.77 13.33
CA GLY A 235 -6.26 -5.48 12.01
C GLY A 235 -4.92 -6.17 11.77
N TRP A 236 -4.37 -6.87 12.77
CA TRP A 236 -3.15 -7.64 12.61
C TRP A 236 -3.31 -8.72 11.54
N ARG A 237 -2.36 -8.73 10.60
CA ARG A 237 -2.15 -9.81 9.65
C ARG A 237 -0.66 -10.02 9.47
N ASP A 238 -0.24 -11.28 9.45
CA ASP A 238 1.16 -11.65 9.27
C ASP A 238 1.71 -11.09 7.92
N PRO A 239 2.80 -10.30 7.95
CA PRO A 239 3.35 -9.66 6.75
C PRO A 239 4.20 -10.61 5.89
N GLY A 240 4.45 -11.83 6.35
CA GLY A 240 5.43 -12.73 5.77
C GLY A 240 6.85 -12.21 5.98
N PHE A 241 7.64 -12.22 4.92
CA PHE A 241 9.04 -11.81 4.94
C PHE A 241 9.29 -10.79 3.83
N ILE A 242 9.96 -9.71 4.20
CA ILE A 242 10.33 -8.63 3.29
C ILE A 242 11.82 -8.75 3.02
N HIS A 243 12.18 -8.87 1.75
CA HIS A 243 13.56 -9.08 1.33
C HIS A 243 14.04 -7.87 0.55
N THR A 244 15.26 -7.41 0.81
CA THR A 244 15.90 -6.33 0.05
C THR A 244 17.25 -6.79 -0.49
N SER A 245 17.41 -6.77 -1.81
CA SER A 245 18.68 -6.98 -2.49
C SER A 245 19.26 -5.66 -3.00
N PHE A 246 20.59 -5.58 -3.07
CA PHE A 246 21.34 -4.40 -3.51
C PHE A 246 22.05 -4.73 -4.82
N LEU A 247 21.65 -4.04 -5.89
CA LEU A 247 22.20 -4.17 -7.24
C LEU A 247 23.21 -3.04 -7.43
N LYS A 248 24.49 -3.36 -7.32
CA LYS A 248 25.61 -2.40 -7.26
C LYS A 248 26.38 -2.34 -8.58
N GLU A 249 27.21 -1.31 -8.72
CA GLU A 249 28.06 -1.11 -9.91
C GLU A 249 27.24 -0.94 -11.20
N LEU A 250 26.10 -0.26 -11.10
CA LEU A 250 25.24 0.03 -12.23
C LEU A 250 25.91 0.99 -13.22
N TRP A 251 25.76 0.68 -14.51
CA TRP A 251 26.18 1.56 -15.57
C TRP A 251 25.05 2.54 -15.87
N PRO A 252 25.32 3.86 -15.85
CA PRO A 252 24.26 4.85 -15.94
C PRO A 252 23.47 4.68 -17.24
N ASN A 253 22.14 4.85 -17.15
CA ASN A 253 21.20 4.74 -18.28
C ASN A 253 21.07 3.35 -18.92
N THR A 254 21.80 2.33 -18.44
CA THR A 254 21.73 0.98 -18.98
C THR A 254 20.45 0.28 -18.55
N LEU A 255 19.88 -0.51 -19.45
CA LEU A 255 18.70 -1.32 -19.17
C LEU A 255 19.13 -2.64 -18.52
N TYR A 256 18.54 -2.96 -17.38
CA TYR A 256 18.78 -4.18 -16.63
C TYR A 256 17.51 -5.04 -16.57
N THR A 257 17.70 -6.36 -16.54
CA THR A 257 16.66 -7.33 -16.19
C THR A 257 16.92 -7.88 -14.79
N TYR A 258 15.86 -8.27 -14.09
CA TYR A 258 15.97 -8.97 -12.81
C TYR A 258 14.84 -9.97 -12.56
N LYS A 259 15.13 -10.98 -11.73
CA LYS A 259 14.18 -11.98 -11.21
C LYS A 259 14.39 -12.18 -9.72
N LEU A 260 13.30 -12.36 -9.01
CA LEU A 260 13.30 -12.71 -7.58
C LEU A 260 13.43 -14.23 -7.47
N GLY A 261 14.37 -14.68 -6.64
CA GLY A 261 14.67 -16.10 -6.47
C GLY A 261 14.68 -16.50 -5.01
N HIS A 262 14.20 -17.72 -4.76
CA HIS A 262 14.32 -18.39 -3.46
C HIS A 262 14.85 -19.81 -3.67
N ILE A 263 15.98 -20.13 -3.05
CA ILE A 263 16.51 -21.50 -3.02
C ILE A 263 15.95 -22.17 -1.77
N LEU A 264 14.99 -23.08 -1.96
CA LEU A 264 14.40 -23.82 -0.86
C LEU A 264 15.44 -24.75 -0.21
N SER A 265 15.22 -25.11 1.05
CA SER A 265 16.09 -26.04 1.79
C SER A 265 16.28 -27.41 1.12
N ASN A 266 15.38 -27.81 0.22
CA ASN A 266 15.49 -29.03 -0.59
C ASN A 266 16.23 -28.85 -1.92
N GLY A 267 16.82 -27.68 -2.18
CA GLY A 267 17.56 -27.34 -3.41
C GLY A 267 16.69 -26.87 -4.59
N THR A 268 15.35 -26.87 -4.44
CA THR A 268 14.44 -26.39 -5.50
C THR A 268 14.46 -24.87 -5.55
N TYR A 269 14.35 -24.32 -6.76
CA TYR A 269 14.25 -22.88 -6.97
C TYR A 269 12.79 -22.46 -7.17
N VAL A 270 12.39 -21.39 -6.49
CA VAL A 270 11.16 -20.65 -6.78
C VAL A 270 11.53 -19.32 -7.39
N TRP A 271 10.94 -18.99 -8.53
CA TRP A 271 11.24 -17.80 -9.31
C TRP A 271 10.00 -16.93 -9.51
N SER A 272 10.19 -15.62 -9.54
CA SER A 272 9.20 -14.69 -10.10
C SER A 272 9.25 -14.65 -11.63
N GLN A 273 8.35 -13.88 -12.21
CA GLN A 273 8.52 -13.38 -13.58
C GLN A 273 9.76 -12.48 -13.70
N GLU A 274 10.17 -12.19 -14.93
CA GLU A 274 11.23 -11.23 -15.23
C GLU A 274 10.71 -9.80 -15.19
N TYR A 275 11.47 -8.92 -14.56
CA TYR A 275 11.22 -7.49 -14.50
C TYR A 275 12.39 -6.73 -15.14
N LYS A 276 12.19 -5.44 -15.43
CA LYS A 276 13.19 -4.59 -16.10
C LYS A 276 13.20 -3.20 -15.49
N PHE A 277 14.39 -2.60 -15.40
CA PHE A 277 14.54 -1.21 -15.01
C PHE A 277 15.70 -0.56 -15.75
N ARG A 278 15.67 0.77 -15.87
CA ARG A 278 16.79 1.54 -16.37
C ARG A 278 17.58 2.12 -15.20
N ALA A 279 18.88 1.89 -15.16
CA ALA A 279 19.74 2.48 -14.14
C ALA A 279 19.73 4.01 -14.23
N SER A 280 19.77 4.66 -13.07
CA SER A 280 19.72 6.12 -12.95
C SER A 280 20.87 6.79 -13.72
N PRO A 281 20.66 8.03 -14.21
CA PRO A 281 21.74 8.86 -14.75
C PRO A 281 22.83 9.12 -13.72
N TYR A 282 24.04 9.37 -14.19
CA TYR A 282 25.10 9.87 -13.31
C TYR A 282 24.71 11.25 -12.73
N PRO A 283 25.04 11.58 -11.46
CA PRO A 283 24.76 12.90 -10.90
C PRO A 283 25.37 14.03 -11.75
N GLY A 284 24.51 14.94 -12.21
CA GLY A 284 24.85 16.04 -13.13
C GLY A 284 24.87 15.69 -14.62
N GLN A 285 24.45 14.48 -15.01
CA GLN A 285 24.34 14.11 -16.41
C GLN A 285 23.32 14.98 -17.15
N ASN A 286 23.71 15.52 -18.30
CA ASN A 286 22.83 16.29 -19.16
C ASN A 286 21.97 15.36 -20.04
N SER A 287 20.75 15.08 -19.60
CA SER A 287 19.74 14.31 -20.34
C SER A 287 18.34 14.77 -19.96
N LEU A 288 17.33 14.43 -20.76
CA LEU A 288 15.93 14.57 -20.32
C LEU A 288 15.69 13.67 -19.11
N GLN A 289 15.12 14.23 -18.05
CA GLN A 289 14.87 13.58 -16.76
C GLN A 289 13.49 13.99 -16.27
N ARG A 290 12.63 13.03 -15.96
CA ARG A 290 11.21 13.24 -15.68
C ARG A 290 10.85 12.63 -14.32
N VAL A 291 10.51 13.51 -13.39
CA VAL A 291 10.24 13.18 -11.99
C VAL A 291 8.77 13.40 -11.73
N VAL A 292 8.09 12.43 -11.13
CA VAL A 292 6.71 12.59 -10.67
C VAL A 292 6.67 12.62 -9.15
N ILE A 293 5.96 13.59 -8.58
CA ILE A 293 5.83 13.79 -7.13
C ILE A 293 4.35 13.94 -6.81
N PHE A 294 3.87 13.18 -5.83
CA PHE A 294 2.50 13.22 -5.34
C PHE A 294 2.45 12.74 -3.88
N ARG A 295 1.31 12.90 -3.22
CA ARG A 295 1.07 12.51 -1.83
C ARG A 295 -0.35 11.99 -1.65
N ASP A 296 -0.63 11.39 -0.51
CA ASP A 296 -1.99 11.03 -0.08
C ASP A 296 -2.68 10.10 -1.10
N MET A 297 -1.92 9.18 -1.73
CA MET A 297 -2.47 8.36 -2.82
C MET A 297 -3.45 7.32 -2.28
N GLY A 298 -3.11 6.68 -1.15
CA GLY A 298 -3.88 5.57 -0.60
C GLY A 298 -4.05 4.40 -1.56
N LYS A 299 -5.09 3.60 -1.32
CA LYS A 299 -5.46 2.44 -2.13
C LYS A 299 -6.95 2.43 -2.44
N ALA A 300 -7.37 1.59 -3.38
CA ALA A 300 -8.77 1.18 -3.50
C ALA A 300 -8.88 -0.13 -4.30
N GLU A 301 -10.00 -0.83 -4.14
CA GLU A 301 -10.27 -2.10 -4.81
C GLU A 301 -10.71 -1.93 -6.27
N ALA A 302 -9.94 -2.49 -7.21
CA ALA A 302 -10.24 -2.40 -8.64
C ALA A 302 -11.52 -3.17 -9.06
N ASP A 303 -11.96 -4.14 -8.25
CA ASP A 303 -13.22 -4.87 -8.47
C ASP A 303 -14.46 -4.15 -7.91
N GLY A 304 -14.24 -3.02 -7.23
CA GLY A 304 -15.25 -2.18 -6.61
C GLY A 304 -15.70 -2.64 -5.23
N SER A 305 -14.99 -3.58 -4.58
CA SER A 305 -15.22 -3.97 -3.18
C SER A 305 -15.02 -2.79 -2.24
N ASN A 306 -15.69 -2.85 -1.09
CA ASN A 306 -15.44 -1.96 0.04
C ASN A 306 -14.39 -2.63 0.97
N GLU A 307 -13.80 -1.85 1.85
CA GLU A 307 -12.76 -2.28 2.79
C GLU A 307 -12.63 -1.27 3.94
N TYR A 308 -11.76 -1.54 4.91
CA TYR A 308 -11.47 -0.54 5.94
C TYR A 308 -10.76 0.67 5.34
N ASN A 309 -11.03 1.86 5.86
CA ASN A 309 -10.38 3.10 5.44
C ASN A 309 -10.51 3.35 3.92
N ASP A 310 -11.66 3.05 3.32
CA ASP A 310 -11.93 3.24 1.89
C ASP A 310 -12.39 4.68 1.57
N PHE A 311 -11.48 5.65 1.71
CA PHE A 311 -11.76 7.08 1.47
C PHE A 311 -10.86 7.73 0.42
N GLN A 312 -10.06 6.94 -0.32
CA GLN A 312 -9.11 7.45 -1.32
C GLN A 312 -9.61 7.24 -2.75
N HIS A 313 -10.76 7.81 -3.10
CA HIS A 313 -11.42 7.61 -4.40
C HIS A 313 -10.56 8.00 -5.62
N GLY A 314 -9.54 8.85 -5.43
CA GLY A 314 -8.58 9.22 -6.48
C GLY A 314 -7.49 8.17 -6.74
N SER A 315 -7.28 7.22 -5.84
CA SER A 315 -6.12 6.32 -5.82
C SER A 315 -5.93 5.53 -7.13
N LEU A 316 -6.98 4.87 -7.60
CA LEU A 316 -6.94 4.09 -8.84
C LEU A 316 -6.75 4.97 -10.09
N ASN A 317 -7.31 6.19 -10.08
CA ASN A 317 -7.12 7.11 -11.20
C ASN A 317 -5.68 7.59 -11.28
N THR A 318 -5.08 8.00 -10.15
CA THR A 318 -3.67 8.38 -10.08
C THR A 318 -2.78 7.24 -10.54
N THR A 319 -2.96 6.04 -9.96
CA THR A 319 -2.21 4.83 -10.35
C THR A 319 -2.33 4.56 -11.85
N LYS A 320 -3.54 4.65 -12.41
CA LYS A 320 -3.79 4.42 -13.83
C LYS A 320 -3.09 5.44 -14.73
N GLN A 321 -3.04 6.72 -14.35
CA GLN A 321 -2.34 7.73 -15.14
C GLN A 321 -0.82 7.54 -15.09
N LEU A 322 -0.27 7.21 -13.92
CA LEU A 322 1.16 6.88 -13.78
C LEU A 322 1.55 5.68 -14.65
N ILE A 323 0.74 4.61 -14.66
CA ILE A 323 0.98 3.44 -15.51
C ILE A 323 0.90 3.81 -17.00
N ARG A 324 -0.09 4.62 -17.39
CA ARG A 324 -0.26 5.05 -18.78
C ARG A 324 0.93 5.86 -19.29
N ASP A 325 1.49 6.72 -18.44
CA ASP A 325 2.60 7.59 -18.79
C ASP A 325 3.97 7.04 -18.34
N LEU A 326 4.05 5.77 -17.93
CA LEU A 326 5.26 5.20 -17.30
C LEU A 326 6.52 5.29 -18.18
N ASN A 327 6.37 5.21 -19.50
CA ASN A 327 7.50 5.42 -20.44
C ASN A 327 8.07 6.86 -20.38
N ASN A 328 7.31 7.78 -19.81
CA ASN A 328 7.66 9.18 -19.57
C ASN A 328 7.96 9.50 -18.11
N ILE A 329 8.07 8.50 -17.25
CA ILE A 329 8.41 8.66 -15.84
C ILE A 329 9.72 7.93 -15.60
N ASP A 330 10.69 8.64 -15.03
CA ASP A 330 12.01 8.09 -14.76
C ASP A 330 12.20 7.72 -13.29
N ILE A 331 11.50 8.43 -12.39
CA ILE A 331 11.46 8.21 -10.94
C ILE A 331 10.17 8.82 -10.38
N ALA A 332 9.60 8.18 -9.36
CA ALA A 332 8.39 8.63 -8.68
C ALA A 332 8.66 8.83 -7.17
N PHE A 333 8.06 9.88 -6.59
CA PHE A 333 8.07 10.17 -5.15
C PHE A 333 6.64 10.22 -4.63
N LEU A 334 6.34 9.38 -3.65
CA LEU A 334 5.11 9.43 -2.84
C LEU A 334 5.45 10.02 -1.46
N ILE A 335 5.12 11.28 -1.24
CA ILE A 335 5.61 12.06 -0.09
C ILE A 335 4.66 11.95 1.13
N GLY A 336 4.57 10.75 1.69
CA GLY A 336 3.77 10.43 2.88
C GLY A 336 2.31 10.10 2.57
N ASP A 337 1.65 9.52 3.56
CA ASP A 337 0.30 8.99 3.52
C ASP A 337 0.13 7.98 2.37
N ILE A 338 0.76 6.83 2.59
CA ILE A 338 1.05 5.82 1.58
C ILE A 338 -0.21 5.07 1.20
N CYS A 339 -0.78 4.32 2.14
CA CYS A 339 -1.88 3.40 1.89
C CYS A 339 -3.09 3.59 2.82
N TYR A 340 -2.99 4.41 3.87
CA TYR A 340 -4.03 4.58 4.89
C TYR A 340 -4.52 3.27 5.51
N ALA A 341 -3.61 2.29 5.64
CA ALA A 341 -3.93 1.03 6.32
C ALA A 341 -4.39 1.28 7.77
N ASN A 342 -3.75 2.25 8.44
CA ASN A 342 -4.04 2.70 9.80
C ASN A 342 -4.33 1.51 10.73
N GLY A 343 -3.47 0.49 10.66
CA GLY A 343 -3.54 -0.71 11.47
C GLY A 343 -4.36 -1.87 10.91
N TYR A 344 -4.95 -1.77 9.71
CA TYR A 344 -5.48 -2.92 8.96
C TYR A 344 -4.43 -3.44 7.96
N LEU A 345 -3.50 -4.24 8.49
CA LEU A 345 -2.21 -4.56 7.87
C LEU A 345 -2.32 -5.28 6.51
N SER A 346 -3.46 -5.91 6.20
CA SER A 346 -3.68 -6.55 4.88
C SER A 346 -3.56 -5.58 3.71
N GLN A 347 -3.78 -4.29 3.95
CA GLN A 347 -3.81 -3.24 2.94
C GLN A 347 -2.41 -2.81 2.48
N TRP A 348 -1.36 -3.15 3.24
CA TRP A 348 0.02 -2.93 2.78
C TRP A 348 0.39 -3.84 1.62
N ASP A 349 0.00 -5.11 1.63
CA ASP A 349 0.18 -5.99 0.46
C ASP A 349 -0.64 -5.48 -0.73
N GLN A 350 -1.89 -5.06 -0.49
CA GLN A 350 -2.77 -4.47 -1.50
C GLN A 350 -2.13 -3.26 -2.16
N PHE A 351 -1.56 -2.35 -1.37
CA PHE A 351 -0.86 -1.18 -1.89
C PHE A 351 0.38 -1.58 -2.70
N THR A 352 1.24 -2.48 -2.20
CA THR A 352 2.41 -2.93 -2.96
C THR A 352 2.04 -3.61 -4.27
N ALA A 353 0.92 -4.34 -4.32
CA ALA A 353 0.37 -4.91 -5.54
C ALA A 353 -0.18 -3.83 -6.49
N GLN A 354 -0.87 -2.81 -5.96
CA GLN A 354 -1.42 -1.70 -6.73
C GLN A 354 -0.31 -0.91 -7.46
N VAL A 355 0.82 -0.66 -6.78
CA VAL A 355 1.94 0.11 -7.35
C VAL A 355 2.99 -0.75 -8.06
N GLU A 356 2.92 -2.10 -7.99
CA GLU A 356 3.87 -3.01 -8.64
C GLU A 356 4.14 -2.65 -10.12
N PRO A 357 3.13 -2.32 -10.97
CA PRO A 357 3.39 -1.99 -12.36
C PRO A 357 4.31 -0.77 -12.56
N ILE A 358 4.37 0.13 -11.57
CA ILE A 358 5.22 1.33 -11.57
C ILE A 358 6.53 1.00 -10.85
N ALA A 359 6.42 0.59 -9.58
CA ALA A 359 7.54 0.43 -8.67
C ALA A 359 8.48 -0.71 -9.03
N SER A 360 8.04 -1.72 -9.80
CA SER A 360 8.92 -2.77 -10.31
C SER A 360 9.79 -2.31 -11.50
N THR A 361 9.52 -1.14 -12.07
CA THR A 361 10.16 -0.65 -13.30
C THR A 361 10.98 0.63 -13.09
N VAL A 362 10.47 1.56 -12.28
CA VAL A 362 11.14 2.81 -11.92
C VAL A 362 11.29 2.91 -10.39
N PRO A 363 12.30 3.64 -9.88
CA PRO A 363 12.42 3.84 -8.44
C PRO A 363 11.17 4.55 -7.91
N PHE A 364 10.57 3.97 -6.88
CA PHE A 364 9.38 4.47 -6.20
C PHE A 364 9.78 4.86 -4.78
N MET A 365 10.21 6.12 -4.67
CA MET A 365 10.73 6.70 -3.43
C MET A 365 9.55 7.14 -2.56
N ILE A 366 9.67 7.00 -1.25
CA ILE A 366 8.60 7.35 -0.31
C ILE A 366 9.10 8.27 0.80
N ALA A 367 8.21 9.11 1.33
CA ALA A 367 8.38 9.74 2.63
C ALA A 367 7.35 9.17 3.62
N SER A 368 7.54 9.45 4.91
CA SER A 368 6.57 9.12 5.96
C SER A 368 5.61 10.28 6.17
N GLY A 369 4.32 9.99 6.36
CA GLY A 369 3.30 10.92 6.83
C GLY A 369 2.73 10.52 8.18
N ASN A 370 1.73 11.26 8.66
CA ASN A 370 1.09 11.01 9.96
C ASN A 370 0.41 9.63 9.98
N HIS A 371 -0.17 9.18 8.86
CA HIS A 371 -0.79 7.85 8.76
C HIS A 371 0.21 6.68 8.77
N GLU A 372 1.50 6.94 8.60
CA GLU A 372 2.53 5.93 8.80
C GLU A 372 3.04 5.92 10.24
N ARG A 373 3.24 7.10 10.85
CA ARG A 373 4.11 7.24 12.02
C ARG A 373 3.42 7.66 13.32
N ASP A 374 2.33 8.42 13.27
CA ASP A 374 1.78 9.06 14.47
C ASP A 374 1.16 8.06 15.45
N TRP A 375 1.70 8.04 16.67
CA TRP A 375 1.11 7.33 17.80
C TRP A 375 1.56 7.94 19.14
N PRO A 376 0.66 8.17 20.13
CA PRO A 376 1.06 8.76 21.41
C PRO A 376 2.11 7.92 22.13
N GLY A 377 3.17 8.58 22.63
CA GLY A 377 4.24 7.91 23.38
C GLY A 377 5.20 7.05 22.55
N SER A 378 5.12 7.12 21.21
CA SER A 378 6.00 6.36 20.30
C SER A 378 7.26 7.12 19.86
N GLY A 379 7.45 8.37 20.32
CA GLY A 379 8.54 9.24 19.89
C GLY A 379 8.26 10.07 18.63
N SER A 380 7.05 9.97 18.05
CA SER A 380 6.60 10.91 17.02
C SER A 380 6.44 12.31 17.63
N PHE A 381 6.71 13.33 16.81
CA PHE A 381 6.55 14.74 17.20
C PHE A 381 5.07 15.08 17.41
N TYR A 382 4.20 14.55 16.56
CA TYR A 382 2.76 14.62 16.73
C TYR A 382 2.25 13.39 17.48
N GLY A 383 1.42 13.65 18.50
CA GLY A 383 0.82 12.61 19.33
C GLY A 383 -0.54 12.13 18.82
N ASN A 384 -0.80 12.19 17.51
CA ASN A 384 -2.06 11.71 16.93
C ASN A 384 -2.11 10.17 16.94
N LYS A 385 -3.26 9.61 16.59
CA LYS A 385 -3.45 8.14 16.49
C LYS A 385 -3.57 7.67 15.04
N ASP A 386 -3.10 8.48 14.09
CA ASP A 386 -3.41 8.36 12.67
C ASP A 386 -2.83 7.10 12.03
N SER A 387 -1.71 6.61 12.55
CA SER A 387 -1.14 5.32 12.13
C SER A 387 -1.94 4.09 12.57
N GLY A 388 -2.96 4.25 13.42
CA GLY A 388 -3.71 3.11 13.97
C GLY A 388 -2.82 2.10 14.72
N GLY A 389 -1.75 2.59 15.33
CA GLY A 389 -0.83 1.79 16.13
C GLY A 389 0.28 1.12 15.32
N GLU A 390 0.41 1.42 14.03
CA GLU A 390 1.54 0.95 13.21
C GLU A 390 2.86 1.62 13.60
N CYS A 391 2.80 2.90 14.00
CA CYS A 391 3.93 3.68 14.55
C CYS A 391 5.23 3.59 13.75
N GLY A 392 5.15 3.62 12.41
CA GLY A 392 6.28 3.63 11.47
C GLY A 392 6.73 2.24 11.02
N VAL A 393 6.45 1.19 11.79
CA VAL A 393 7.05 -0.15 11.59
C VAL A 393 6.82 -0.70 10.18
N LEU A 394 5.62 -0.49 9.62
CA LEU A 394 5.29 -0.99 8.29
C LEU A 394 5.96 -0.17 7.18
N ALA A 395 5.93 1.16 7.25
CA ALA A 395 6.61 2.01 6.29
C ALA A 395 8.11 1.71 6.22
N GLU A 396 8.76 1.54 7.38
CA GLU A 396 10.20 1.25 7.53
C GLU A 396 10.63 -0.13 7.00
N THR A 397 9.69 -1.08 6.99
CA THR A 397 9.96 -2.47 6.62
C THR A 397 9.53 -2.77 5.19
N MET A 398 8.34 -2.33 4.78
CA MET A 398 7.74 -2.66 3.48
C MET A 398 8.46 -1.98 2.32
N PHE A 399 9.05 -0.82 2.56
CA PHE A 399 9.78 -0.03 1.58
C PHE A 399 11.22 0.23 2.03
N TYR A 400 12.10 0.39 1.05
CA TYR A 400 13.48 0.80 1.29
C TYR A 400 13.65 2.27 0.90
N ILE A 401 14.38 3.00 1.74
CA ILE A 401 14.89 4.34 1.44
C ILE A 401 16.37 4.41 1.87
N PRO A 402 17.21 5.22 1.21
CA PRO A 402 18.65 5.29 1.49
C PRO A 402 18.98 6.16 2.71
N THR A 403 18.29 5.92 3.83
CA THR A 403 18.54 6.61 5.11
C THR A 403 19.63 5.92 5.93
N GLU A 404 20.28 6.67 6.81
CA GLU A 404 21.20 6.12 7.82
C GLU A 404 20.46 5.35 8.91
N ASN A 405 19.26 5.82 9.28
CA ASN A 405 18.41 5.20 10.29
C ASN A 405 16.97 5.14 9.79
N ARG A 406 16.48 3.92 9.54
CA ARG A 406 15.13 3.69 8.99
C ARG A 406 14.02 4.28 9.86
N ALA A 407 14.19 4.27 11.18
CA ALA A 407 13.22 4.83 12.13
C ALA A 407 13.08 6.35 12.07
N LYS A 408 14.00 7.06 11.41
CA LYS A 408 14.00 8.52 11.25
C LYS A 408 13.46 8.98 9.91
N PHE A 409 13.44 8.09 8.91
CA PHE A 409 12.81 8.27 7.60
C PHE A 409 13.29 9.44 6.71
N TRP A 410 14.14 10.35 7.18
CA TRP A 410 14.73 11.40 6.35
C TRP A 410 15.96 10.88 5.57
N TYR A 411 16.13 11.34 4.33
CA TYR A 411 17.22 10.93 3.45
C TYR A 411 17.43 11.88 2.27
N SER A 412 18.59 11.77 1.63
CA SER A 412 18.90 12.45 0.38
C SER A 412 19.00 11.45 -0.77
N THR A 413 18.58 11.84 -1.98
CA THR A 413 18.82 11.03 -3.18
C THR A 413 19.03 11.90 -4.41
N ASP A 414 19.65 11.33 -5.44
CA ASP A 414 20.03 12.02 -6.68
C ASP A 414 19.42 11.36 -7.91
N TYR A 415 18.89 12.15 -8.83
CA TYR A 415 18.49 11.67 -10.16
C TYR A 415 19.02 12.60 -11.24
N GLY A 416 20.19 12.29 -11.79
CA GLY A 416 20.83 13.15 -12.78
C GLY A 416 21.07 14.57 -12.25
N MET A 417 20.41 15.57 -12.82
CA MET A 417 20.52 16.98 -12.45
C MET A 417 19.72 17.36 -11.18
N PHE A 418 18.94 16.43 -10.62
CA PHE A 418 18.14 16.66 -9.43
C PHE A 418 18.81 16.15 -8.16
N ARG A 419 18.79 16.97 -7.10
CA ARG A 419 19.04 16.58 -5.70
C ARG A 419 17.73 16.68 -4.94
N PHE A 420 17.35 15.62 -4.24
CA PHE A 420 16.19 15.59 -3.35
C PHE A 420 16.65 15.51 -1.90
N CYS A 421 16.12 16.39 -1.06
CA CYS A 421 16.24 16.33 0.40
C CYS A 421 14.85 16.01 0.96
N VAL A 422 14.67 14.80 1.49
CA VAL A 422 13.39 14.31 1.97
C VAL A 422 13.40 14.34 3.50
N ALA A 423 12.49 15.13 4.06
CA ALA A 423 12.27 15.23 5.50
C ALA A 423 11.15 14.27 5.94
N ASP A 424 11.17 13.95 7.23
CA ASP A 424 10.08 13.29 7.94
C ASP A 424 9.40 14.30 8.88
N THR A 425 8.18 14.68 8.52
CA THR A 425 7.42 15.67 9.30
C THR A 425 6.94 15.11 10.63
N GLU A 426 6.99 13.80 10.84
CA GLU A 426 6.50 13.18 12.06
C GLU A 426 7.59 13.09 13.14
N HIS A 427 8.79 13.63 12.86
CA HIS A 427 9.86 13.88 13.83
C HIS A 427 10.23 15.37 13.84
N ASP A 428 10.79 15.87 14.95
CA ASP A 428 11.08 17.29 15.12
C ASP A 428 12.12 17.81 14.10
N TRP A 429 11.75 18.85 13.35
CA TRP A 429 12.56 19.45 12.29
C TRP A 429 13.12 20.84 12.62
N ARG A 430 12.88 21.34 13.84
CA ARG A 430 13.29 22.70 14.25
C ARG A 430 14.81 22.82 14.39
N GLU A 431 15.32 24.05 14.38
CA GLU A 431 16.75 24.33 14.54
C GLU A 431 17.31 23.64 15.80
N GLY A 432 18.50 23.04 15.66
CA GLY A 432 19.17 22.28 16.71
C GLY A 432 18.80 20.80 16.77
N THR A 433 17.80 20.33 16.02
CA THR A 433 17.50 18.89 15.93
C THR A 433 18.44 18.19 14.95
N GLU A 434 18.53 16.87 15.08
CA GLU A 434 19.31 16.03 14.15
C GLU A 434 18.75 16.10 12.72
N GLN A 435 17.43 16.15 12.57
CA GLN A 435 16.80 16.30 11.28
C GLN A 435 17.15 17.64 10.62
N TYR A 436 17.16 18.73 11.38
CA TYR A 436 17.58 20.04 10.86
C TYR A 436 19.03 20.01 10.36
N GLN A 437 19.95 19.42 11.14
CA GLN A 437 21.35 19.24 10.73
C GLN A 437 21.49 18.40 9.45
N PHE A 438 20.69 17.34 9.33
CA PHE A 438 20.61 16.55 8.10
C PHE A 438 20.13 17.40 6.92
N ILE A 439 19.05 18.18 7.09
CA ILE A 439 18.49 19.02 6.03
C ILE A 439 19.53 20.05 5.57
N GLU A 440 20.18 20.76 6.51
CA GLU A 440 21.23 21.73 6.20
C GLU A 440 22.38 21.07 5.42
N HIS A 441 22.86 19.91 5.87
CA HIS A 441 23.91 19.15 5.19
C HIS A 441 23.50 18.71 3.78
N CYS A 442 22.27 18.21 3.61
CA CYS A 442 21.75 17.78 2.31
C CYS A 442 21.69 18.95 1.31
N LEU A 443 21.20 20.11 1.75
CA LEU A 443 21.09 21.32 0.94
C LEU A 443 22.45 21.96 0.63
N ALA A 444 23.42 21.86 1.54
CA ALA A 444 24.75 22.46 1.37
C ALA A 444 25.72 21.61 0.53
N SER A 445 25.55 20.28 0.53
CA SER A 445 26.49 19.35 -0.12
C SER A 445 26.33 19.22 -1.64
N VAL A 446 25.27 19.78 -2.23
CA VAL A 446 25.00 19.67 -3.67
C VAL A 446 25.87 20.63 -4.48
N ASP A 447 26.54 20.11 -5.52
CA ASP A 447 27.20 20.94 -6.53
C ASP A 447 26.14 21.48 -7.51
N ARG A 448 25.73 22.73 -7.32
CA ARG A 448 24.66 23.37 -8.12
C ARG A 448 25.02 23.60 -9.59
N GLN A 449 26.30 23.56 -9.96
CA GLN A 449 26.70 23.62 -11.37
C GLN A 449 26.35 22.31 -12.09
N LYS A 450 26.54 21.18 -11.40
CA LYS A 450 26.21 19.84 -11.92
C LYS A 450 24.73 19.51 -11.74
N GLN A 451 24.19 19.77 -10.55
CA GLN A 451 22.83 19.46 -10.15
C GLN A 451 22.07 20.76 -9.82
N PRO A 452 21.60 21.50 -10.84
CA PRO A 452 20.95 22.79 -10.64
C PRO A 452 19.59 22.68 -9.92
N TRP A 453 18.89 21.55 -10.02
CA TRP A 453 17.55 21.36 -9.47
C TRP A 453 17.61 20.80 -8.05
N LEU A 454 17.50 21.66 -7.05
CA LEU A 454 17.46 21.29 -5.63
C LEU A 454 16.00 21.26 -5.14
N ILE A 455 15.53 20.09 -4.73
CA ILE A 455 14.13 19.84 -4.38
C ILE A 455 14.04 19.41 -2.92
N PHE A 456 13.22 20.10 -2.13
CA PHE A 456 12.89 19.72 -0.77
C PHE A 456 11.51 19.05 -0.75
N LEU A 457 11.40 17.90 -0.09
CA LEU A 457 10.17 17.11 0.01
C LEU A 457 9.83 16.85 1.48
N ALA A 458 8.57 17.04 1.83
CA ALA A 458 8.01 16.79 3.16
C ALA A 458 6.51 16.51 3.01
N HIS A 459 5.91 15.76 3.94
CA HIS A 459 4.49 15.45 3.92
C HIS A 459 3.63 16.63 4.42
N SER A 460 3.77 16.99 5.70
CA SER A 460 3.08 18.13 6.32
C SER A 460 3.76 19.49 6.02
N VAL A 461 3.57 19.99 4.79
CA VAL A 461 4.25 21.19 4.28
C VAL A 461 3.78 22.52 4.90
N GLY A 462 2.50 22.60 5.33
CA GLY A 462 1.90 23.85 5.84
C GLY A 462 2.55 24.40 7.12
N LEU A 463 3.10 23.52 7.96
CA LEU A 463 3.75 23.87 9.23
C LEU A 463 5.25 24.17 9.07
N PHE A 464 5.89 23.66 8.02
CA PHE A 464 7.29 23.93 7.68
C PHE A 464 7.49 25.39 7.23
N PHE A 465 6.65 25.88 6.30
CA PHE A 465 6.81 27.22 5.72
C PHE A 465 6.45 28.37 6.66
N CYS A 466 5.62 28.16 7.67
CA CYS A 466 5.30 29.20 8.66
C CYS A 466 6.47 29.48 9.64
N ASN A 467 7.42 28.54 9.81
CA ASN A 467 8.46 28.64 10.84
C ASN A 467 9.89 28.74 10.28
N LEU A 468 10.17 28.37 9.03
CA LEU A 468 11.50 28.47 8.41
C LEU A 468 11.80 29.83 7.74
N LEU A 469 10.79 30.68 7.55
CA LEU A 469 10.93 32.01 6.94
C LEU A 469 10.89 33.16 7.97
N ARG A 470 11.21 32.89 9.24
CA ARG A 470 11.39 33.93 10.26
C ARG A 470 12.83 34.05 10.73
#